data_AF-A0A7C3LHH2-F1
#
_entry.id   AF-A0A7C3LHH2-F1
#
_cell.length_a   1.000
_cell.length_b   1.000
_cell.length_c   1.000
_cell.angle_alpha   90.00
_cell.angle_beta   90.00
_cell.angle_gamma   90.00
#
_symmetry.space_group_name_H-M   'P 1'
#
loop_
_entity.id
_entity.type
_entity.pdbx_description
1 polymer ?
#
loop_
_entity_poly.entity_id
_entity_poly.type
_entity_poly.pdbx_seq_one_letter_code
_entity_poly.pdbx_strand_id
1 'polypeptide(L)'
;MSGAGCRVRPGLTAARESYRSPFPNTQHPTPDSPHPRRSAATMTYASLPAMGCLFEAWLCGEDEAWLAGVAEEALGEVARLEAQLSHYREDSDVARLNALAGRDWVRVEPALFGLLDRCARISRATGGAFDITTGPLVKAWGFY
;
A
#
# COMPACT_ATOMS: atom_id res chain seq x y z
N MET A 1 -23.38 -11.60 7.52
CA MET A 1 -22.98 -10.27 8.03
C MET A 1 -22.06 -10.50 9.22
N SER A 2 -20.74 -10.55 8.97
CA SER A 2 -19.74 -10.77 10.02
C SER A 2 -18.69 -9.68 9.87
N GLY A 3 -18.69 -8.74 10.81
CA GLY A 3 -17.77 -7.60 10.82
C GLY A 3 -16.33 -8.06 11.06
N ALA A 4 -15.44 -7.73 10.12
CA ALA A 4 -14.01 -7.85 10.31
C ALA A 4 -13.56 -6.70 11.23
N GLY A 5 -13.45 -7.00 12.53
CA GLY A 5 -12.94 -6.07 13.51
C GLY A 5 -11.44 -5.85 13.34
N CYS A 6 -11.04 -4.61 13.09
CA CYS A 6 -9.66 -4.14 13.19
C CYS A 6 -9.13 -4.45 14.61
N ARG A 7 -8.05 -5.23 14.71
CA ARG A 7 -7.35 -5.47 15.99
C ARG A 7 -6.09 -4.63 16.05
N VAL A 8 -6.12 -3.59 16.87
CA VAL A 8 -4.94 -2.80 17.26
C VAL A 8 -4.21 -3.54 18.38
N ARG A 9 -2.89 -3.74 18.25
CA ARG A 9 -2.03 -4.26 19.33
C ARG A 9 -1.20 -3.11 19.92
N PRO A 10 -1.23 -2.89 21.24
CA PRO A 10 -0.39 -1.88 21.86
C PRO A 10 0.98 -2.43 22.29
N GLY A 11 2.03 -1.63 22.07
CA GLY A 11 3.24 -1.58 22.89
C GLY A 11 4.39 -2.52 22.53
N LEU A 12 5.47 -1.95 21.97
CA LEU A 12 6.81 -2.55 22.07
C LEU A 12 7.82 -1.44 22.44
N THR A 13 8.09 -1.29 23.74
CA THR A 13 9.09 -0.34 24.25
C THR A 13 10.47 -1.01 24.19
N ALA A 14 11.33 -0.58 23.26
CA ALA A 14 12.66 -1.16 23.07
C ALA A 14 13.63 -0.79 24.21
N ALA A 15 14.33 -1.81 24.71
CA ALA A 15 15.33 -1.74 25.77
C ALA A 15 16.56 -0.90 25.36
N ARG A 16 17.02 -0.04 26.28
CA ARG A 16 18.26 0.72 26.18
C ARG A 16 19.26 0.11 27.15
N GLU A 17 20.35 -0.48 26.66
CA GLU A 17 21.48 -0.76 27.54
C GLU A 17 22.84 -0.62 26.82
N SER A 18 23.62 0.34 27.32
CA SER A 18 25.09 0.48 27.23
C SER A 18 25.76 0.80 25.88
N TYR A 19 25.64 2.06 25.41
CA TYR A 19 26.62 2.67 24.50
C TYR A 19 27.51 3.65 25.28
N ARG A 20 28.83 3.42 25.27
CA ARG A 20 29.83 4.31 25.90
C ARG A 20 30.55 5.10 24.81
N SER A 21 30.27 6.41 24.73
CA SER A 21 30.79 7.30 23.68
C SER A 21 32.31 7.50 23.81
N PRO A 22 33.11 7.42 22.73
CA PRO A 22 34.56 7.61 22.76
C PRO A 22 35.01 9.08 22.64
N PHE A 23 34.09 10.06 22.65
CA PHE A 23 34.45 11.47 22.40
C PHE A 23 34.72 12.26 23.70
N PRO A 24 35.92 12.85 23.88
CA PRO A 24 36.40 13.38 25.16
C PRO A 24 35.83 14.75 25.58
N ASN A 25 34.77 15.26 24.94
CA ASN A 25 34.14 16.52 25.36
C ASN A 25 32.66 16.61 24.98
N THR A 26 31.89 15.57 25.32
CA THR A 26 30.42 15.67 25.29
C THR A 26 29.99 16.29 26.61
N GLN A 27 29.59 17.56 26.62
CA GLN A 27 28.85 18.10 27.76
C GLN A 27 27.60 17.23 27.93
N HIS A 28 27.56 16.43 29.00
CA HIS A 28 26.35 15.74 29.40
C HIS A 28 25.33 16.81 29.77
N PRO A 29 24.15 16.87 29.11
CA PRO A 29 23.07 17.72 29.61
C PRO A 29 22.75 17.27 31.04
N THR A 30 22.64 18.23 31.97
CA THR A 30 22.30 17.97 33.36
C THR A 30 20.88 17.37 33.44
N PRO A 31 20.63 16.42 34.37
CA PRO A 31 19.36 15.69 34.45
C PRO A 31 18.12 16.58 34.72
N ASP A 32 18.33 17.82 35.17
CA ASP A 32 17.27 18.75 35.59
C ASP A 32 16.95 19.86 34.57
N SER A 33 17.46 19.77 33.35
CA SER A 33 16.94 20.63 32.28
C SER A 33 15.51 20.20 31.93
N PRO A 34 14.50 21.10 31.89
CA PRO A 34 13.17 20.74 31.43
C PRO A 34 13.26 20.40 29.94
N HIS A 35 13.51 19.13 29.64
CA HIS A 35 13.28 18.60 28.31
C HIS A 35 11.78 18.69 28.07
N PRO A 36 11.32 19.36 27.00
CA PRO A 36 9.93 19.23 26.61
C PRO A 36 9.68 17.72 26.47
N ARG A 37 8.78 17.18 27.30
CA ARG A 37 8.37 15.78 27.19
C ARG A 37 7.97 15.62 25.73
N ARG A 38 8.76 14.88 24.95
CA ARG A 38 8.32 14.43 23.63
C ARG A 38 6.98 13.76 23.89
N SER A 39 5.90 14.35 23.37
CA SER A 39 4.61 13.68 23.23
C SER A 39 4.93 12.28 22.71
N ALA A 40 4.49 11.27 23.44
CA ALA A 40 4.78 9.90 23.05
C ALA A 40 4.01 9.65 21.75
N ALA A 41 4.73 9.64 20.62
CA ALA A 41 4.13 9.28 19.34
C ALA A 41 3.59 7.85 19.46
N THR A 42 2.30 7.69 19.22
CA THR A 42 1.62 6.41 19.07
C THR A 42 1.91 5.86 17.67
N MET A 43 2.00 4.54 17.59
CA MET A 43 2.08 3.82 16.32
C MET A 43 0.73 3.12 16.08
N THR A 44 0.06 3.46 14.99
CA THR A 44 -1.15 2.79 14.51
C THR A 44 -0.80 1.83 13.39
N TYR A 45 -1.33 0.61 13.47
CA TYR A 45 -1.17 -0.42 12.46
C TYR A 45 -2.53 -0.88 11.94
N ALA A 46 -2.64 -1.01 10.63
CA ALA A 46 -3.79 -1.63 9.97
C ALA A 46 -3.32 -2.48 8.79
N SER A 47 -4.12 -3.46 8.40
CA SER A 47 -3.82 -4.29 7.22
C SER A 47 -5.08 -4.73 6.49
N LEU A 48 -4.92 -5.00 5.19
CA LEU A 48 -5.98 -5.42 4.28
C LEU A 48 -5.44 -6.50 3.32
N PRO A 49 -6.05 -7.71 3.31
CA PRO A 49 -5.84 -8.66 2.22
C PRO A 49 -6.53 -8.16 0.95
N ALA A 50 -5.75 -7.87 -0.10
CA ALA A 50 -6.25 -7.39 -1.38
C ALA A 50 -5.23 -7.68 -2.48
N MET A 51 -5.68 -7.74 -3.74
CA MET A 51 -4.84 -7.99 -4.93
C MET A 51 -3.95 -9.24 -4.81
N GLY A 52 -4.42 -10.25 -4.08
CA GLY A 52 -3.68 -11.50 -3.84
C GLY A 52 -2.50 -11.39 -2.85
N CYS A 53 -2.38 -10.29 -2.10
CA CYS A 53 -1.37 -10.14 -1.05
C CYS A 53 -1.91 -9.39 0.19
N LEU A 54 -1.05 -9.18 1.19
CA LEU A 54 -1.37 -8.40 2.38
C LEU A 54 -0.80 -7.00 2.25
N PHE A 55 -1.67 -5.99 2.29
CA PHE A 55 -1.27 -4.59 2.41
C PHE A 55 -1.23 -4.19 3.88
N GLU A 56 -0.23 -3.41 4.26
CA GLU A 56 -0.02 -2.98 5.64
C GLU A 56 0.23 -1.47 5.69
N ALA A 57 -0.40 -0.81 6.66
CA ALA A 57 -0.21 0.60 6.95
C ALA A 57 0.35 0.75 8.37
N TRP A 58 1.52 1.39 8.48
CA TRP A 58 2.18 1.72 9.74
C TRP A 58 2.29 3.25 9.83
N LEU A 59 1.64 3.83 10.84
CA LEU A 59 1.48 5.28 10.97
C LEU A 59 1.93 5.74 12.35
N CYS A 60 2.84 6.71 12.40
CA CYS A 60 3.32 7.32 13.65
C CYS A 60 2.73 8.71 13.84
N GLY A 61 2.21 9.01 15.02
CA GLY A 61 1.72 10.35 15.33
C GLY A 61 1.10 10.44 16.73
N GLU A 62 0.56 11.60 17.07
CA GLU A 62 0.05 11.87 18.42
C GLU A 62 -1.44 11.56 18.56
N ASP A 63 -2.19 11.60 17.46
CA ASP A 63 -3.64 11.39 17.43
C ASP A 63 -3.98 10.02 16.82
N GLU A 64 -4.17 9.02 17.67
CA GLU A 64 -4.48 7.65 17.25
C GLU A 64 -5.77 7.55 16.43
N ALA A 65 -6.80 8.34 16.77
CA ALA A 65 -8.08 8.30 16.08
C ALA A 65 -7.97 8.86 14.66
N TRP A 66 -7.25 9.97 14.50
CA TRP A 66 -6.94 10.52 13.19
C TRP A 66 -6.09 9.55 12.36
N LEU A 67 -5.04 8.96 12.95
CA LEU A 67 -4.19 7.98 12.26
C LEU A 67 -4.98 6.73 11.83
N ALA A 68 -5.93 6.27 12.64
CA ALA A 68 -6.81 5.16 12.28
C ALA A 68 -7.67 5.50 11.04
N GLY A 69 -8.23 6.71 10.98
CA GLY A 69 -8.97 7.18 9.80
C GLY A 69 -8.11 7.25 8.53
N VAL A 70 -6.86 7.73 8.65
CA VAL A 70 -5.90 7.76 7.53
C VAL A 70 -5.55 6.35 7.05
N ALA A 71 -5.32 5.41 7.97
CA ALA A 71 -5.09 4.01 7.63
C ALA A 71 -6.29 3.39 6.90
N GLU A 72 -7.51 3.66 7.37
CA GLU A 72 -8.74 3.19 6.74
C GLU A 72 -8.89 3.74 5.32
N GLU A 73 -8.65 5.04 5.12
CA GLU A 73 -8.72 5.67 3.79
C GLU A 73 -7.67 5.09 2.84
N ALA A 74 -6.42 4.93 3.29
CA ALA A 74 -5.34 4.39 2.48
C ALA A 74 -5.60 2.94 2.05
N LEU A 75 -6.06 2.09 2.97
CA LEU A 75 -6.41 0.71 2.65
C LEU A 75 -7.72 0.62 1.84
N GLY A 76 -8.66 1.52 2.07
CA GLY A 76 -9.87 1.67 1.27
C GLY A 76 -9.56 1.94 -0.19
N GLU A 77 -8.54 2.74 -0.48
CA GLU A 77 -8.08 2.99 -1.85
C GLU A 77 -7.49 1.73 -2.50
N VAL A 78 -6.79 0.88 -1.75
CA VAL A 78 -6.33 -0.42 -2.25
C VAL A 78 -7.52 -1.30 -2.63
N ALA A 79 -8.56 -1.37 -1.80
CA ALA A 79 -9.77 -2.14 -2.10
C ALA A 79 -10.50 -1.59 -3.36
N ARG A 80 -10.56 -0.26 -3.50
CA ARG A 80 -11.14 0.40 -4.68
C ARG A 80 -10.36 0.02 -5.95
N LEU A 81 -9.03 0.06 -5.89
CA LEU A 81 -8.18 -0.32 -7.01
C LEU A 81 -8.28 -1.81 -7.34
N GLU A 82 -8.42 -2.70 -6.35
CA GLU A 82 -8.64 -4.13 -6.60
C GLU A 82 -9.93 -4.36 -7.39
N ALA A 83 -11.02 -3.70 -6.99
CA ALA A 83 -12.30 -3.79 -7.71
C ALA A 83 -12.17 -3.30 -9.16
N GLN A 84 -11.31 -2.32 -9.43
CA GLN A 84 -11.11 -1.78 -10.78
C GLN A 84 -10.15 -2.62 -11.65
N LEU A 85 -9.05 -3.09 -11.07
CA LEU A 85 -7.90 -3.63 -11.80
C LEU A 85 -7.85 -5.16 -11.86
N SER A 86 -8.61 -5.86 -11.00
CA SER A 86 -8.51 -7.31 -10.91
C SER A 86 -8.99 -8.01 -12.18
N HIS A 87 -8.11 -8.75 -12.85
CA HIS A 87 -8.50 -9.60 -13.97
C HIS A 87 -9.33 -10.83 -13.54
N TYR A 88 -9.26 -11.21 -12.26
CA TYR A 88 -9.99 -12.37 -11.70
C TYR A 88 -11.44 -12.07 -11.35
N ARG A 89 -11.80 -10.78 -11.29
CA ARG A 89 -13.14 -10.31 -10.98
C ARG A 89 -13.88 -9.98 -12.26
N GLU A 90 -14.99 -10.66 -12.50
CA GLU A 90 -15.81 -10.43 -13.71
C GLU A 90 -16.45 -9.03 -13.75
N ASP A 91 -16.63 -8.40 -12.58
CA ASP A 91 -17.22 -7.07 -12.44
C ASP A 91 -16.20 -5.91 -12.55
N SER A 92 -14.93 -6.20 -12.82
CA SER A 92 -13.89 -5.17 -12.90
C SER A 92 -13.87 -4.43 -14.24
N ASP A 93 -13.34 -3.19 -14.23
CA ASP A 93 -13.13 -2.42 -15.45
C ASP A 93 -12.20 -3.13 -16.43
N VAL A 94 -11.15 -3.79 -15.92
CA VAL A 94 -10.20 -4.57 -16.72
C VAL A 94 -10.89 -5.80 -17.34
N ALA A 95 -11.74 -6.50 -16.61
CA ALA A 95 -12.50 -7.64 -17.15
C ALA A 95 -13.45 -7.19 -18.27
N ARG A 96 -14.17 -6.07 -18.06
CA ARG A 96 -15.02 -5.46 -19.09
C ARG A 96 -14.24 -5.05 -20.33
N LEU A 97 -13.07 -4.43 -20.17
CA LEU A 97 -12.18 -4.06 -21.28
C LEU A 97 -11.76 -5.31 -22.07
N ASN A 98 -11.36 -6.37 -21.39
CA ASN A 98 -10.98 -7.63 -22.02
C ASN A 98 -12.14 -8.31 -22.76
N ALA A 99 -13.36 -8.26 -22.21
CA ALA A 99 -14.54 -8.88 -22.81
C ALA A 99 -14.96 -8.21 -24.14
N LEU A 100 -14.67 -6.91 -24.28
CA LEU A 100 -14.98 -6.09 -25.47
C LEU A 100 -13.77 -5.89 -26.39
N ALA A 101 -12.63 -6.53 -26.09
CA ALA A 101 -11.40 -6.38 -26.85
C ALA A 101 -11.61 -6.70 -28.34
N GLY A 102 -11.22 -5.75 -29.20
CA GLY A 102 -11.36 -5.85 -30.65
C GLY A 102 -12.79 -5.74 -31.19
N ARG A 103 -13.80 -5.47 -30.33
CA ARG A 103 -15.21 -5.39 -30.72
C ARG A 103 -15.77 -3.97 -30.61
N ASP A 104 -15.50 -3.28 -29.51
CA ASP A 104 -16.07 -1.96 -29.26
C ASP A 104 -15.15 -1.09 -28.39
N TRP A 105 -15.46 0.21 -28.34
CA TRP A 105 -14.78 1.16 -27.47
C TRP A 105 -15.31 1.05 -26.04
N VAL A 106 -14.42 1.00 -25.06
CA VAL A 106 -14.78 0.97 -23.64
C VAL A 106 -14.38 2.28 -22.98
N ARG A 107 -15.37 3.00 -22.44
CA ARG A 107 -15.10 4.18 -21.61
C ARG A 107 -14.57 3.73 -20.25
N VAL A 108 -13.38 4.20 -19.92
CA VAL A 108 -12.70 3.95 -18.64
C VAL A 108 -12.44 5.26 -17.89
N GLU A 109 -12.15 5.13 -16.62
CA GLU A 109 -11.74 6.25 -15.76
C GLU A 109 -10.37 6.81 -16.20
N PRO A 110 -10.12 8.13 -16.08
CA PRO A 110 -8.89 8.75 -16.60
C PRO A 110 -7.59 8.19 -16.03
N ALA A 111 -7.52 7.87 -14.74
CA ALA A 111 -6.32 7.28 -14.13
C ALA A 111 -6.06 5.88 -14.67
N LEU A 112 -7.09 5.05 -14.87
CA LEU A 112 -6.95 3.76 -15.55
C LEU A 112 -6.43 3.92 -16.99
N PHE A 113 -6.96 4.87 -17.76
CA PHE A 113 -6.43 5.15 -19.10
C PHE A 113 -4.95 5.57 -19.05
N GLY A 114 -4.59 6.46 -18.13
CA GLY A 114 -3.21 6.90 -17.94
C GLY A 114 -2.26 5.77 -17.52
N LEU A 115 -2.75 4.82 -16.72
CA LEU A 115 -2.03 3.61 -16.36
C LEU A 115 -1.76 2.73 -17.60
N LEU A 116 -2.80 2.46 -18.40
CA LEU A 116 -2.68 1.65 -19.63
C LEU A 116 -1.73 2.30 -20.65
N ASP A 117 -1.82 3.62 -20.85
CA ASP A 117 -0.87 4.34 -21.72
C ASP A 117 0.57 4.20 -21.20
N ARG A 118 0.77 4.36 -19.89
CA ARG A 118 2.10 4.19 -19.30
C ARG A 118 2.64 2.78 -19.49
N CYS A 119 1.81 1.75 -19.30
CA CYS A 119 2.17 0.37 -19.59
C CYS A 119 2.59 0.18 -21.06
N ALA A 120 1.83 0.75 -22.01
CA ALA A 120 2.17 0.68 -23.43
C ALA A 120 3.50 1.38 -23.75
N ARG A 121 3.80 2.52 -23.10
CA ARG A 121 5.11 3.19 -23.23
C ARG A 121 6.25 2.34 -22.68
N ILE A 122 6.07 1.72 -21.52
CA ILE A 122 7.08 0.84 -20.91
C ILE A 122 7.32 -0.38 -21.80
N SER A 123 6.26 -0.96 -22.37
CA SER A 123 6.38 -2.07 -23.31
C SER A 123 7.26 -1.72 -24.51
N ARG A 124 7.03 -0.55 -25.13
CA ARG A 124 7.89 -0.05 -26.21
C ARG A 124 9.33 0.20 -25.75
N ALA A 125 9.51 0.84 -24.59
CA ALA A 125 10.83 1.17 -24.05
C ALA A 125 11.67 -0.07 -23.69
N THR A 126 11.00 -1.19 -23.37
CA THR A 126 11.64 -2.45 -23.01
C THR A 126 11.74 -3.43 -24.18
N GLY A 127 11.36 -3.01 -25.40
CA GLY A 127 11.36 -3.90 -26.58
C GLY A 127 10.40 -5.09 -26.43
N GLY A 128 9.31 -4.93 -25.67
CA GLY A 128 8.33 -5.99 -25.40
C GLY A 128 8.65 -6.89 -24.21
N ALA A 129 9.75 -6.68 -23.48
CA ALA A 129 10.04 -7.47 -22.27
C ALA A 129 9.00 -7.27 -21.16
N PHE A 130 8.36 -6.10 -21.11
CA PHE A 130 7.15 -5.87 -20.31
C PHE A 130 5.95 -5.78 -21.26
N ASP A 131 4.95 -6.64 -21.10
CA ASP A 131 3.74 -6.62 -21.93
C ASP A 131 2.50 -7.07 -21.16
N ILE A 132 1.58 -6.12 -20.94
CA ILE A 132 0.32 -6.33 -20.22
C ILE A 132 -0.73 -7.10 -21.04
N THR A 133 -0.48 -7.36 -22.33
CA THR A 133 -1.39 -8.08 -23.23
C THR A 133 -1.10 -9.58 -23.32
N THR A 134 -0.13 -10.06 -22.55
CA THR A 134 0.32 -11.47 -22.53
C THR A 134 -0.68 -12.46 -21.91
N GLY A 135 -1.85 -11.99 -21.45
CA GLY A 135 -2.89 -12.81 -20.82
C GLY A 135 -3.26 -14.11 -21.56
N PRO A 136 -3.48 -14.10 -22.90
CA PRO A 136 -3.74 -15.33 -23.65
C PRO A 136 -2.57 -16.33 -23.62
N LEU A 137 -1.32 -15.84 -23.63
CA LEU A 137 -0.14 -16.69 -23.52
C LEU A 137 -0.06 -17.31 -22.12
N VAL A 138 -0.18 -16.50 -21.07
CA VAL A 138 -0.19 -16.98 -19.67
C VAL A 138 -1.22 -18.09 -19.46
N LYS A 139 -2.42 -17.93 -20.03
CA LYS A 139 -3.48 -18.97 -20.03
C LYS A 139 -3.08 -20.24 -20.77
N ALA A 140 -2.47 -20.12 -21.95
CA ALA A 140 -2.02 -21.28 -22.73
C ALA A 140 -0.95 -22.11 -22.00
N TRP A 141 -0.12 -21.48 -21.18
CA TRP A 141 0.90 -22.15 -20.36
C TRP A 141 0.38 -22.70 -19.02
N GLY A 142 -0.87 -22.40 -18.63
CA GLY A 142 -1.48 -22.93 -17.41
C GLY A 142 -1.11 -22.17 -16.13
N PHE A 143 -0.64 -20.93 -16.22
CA PHE A 143 -0.31 -20.07 -15.07
C PHE A 143 -1.49 -19.19 -14.63
N TYR A 144 -2.72 -19.66 -14.78
CA TYR A 144 -3.95 -18.89 -14.55
C TYR A 144 -4.71 -19.37 -13.31
#